data_AF-A0A5J4WTJ9-F1
#
_entry.id   AF-A0A5J4WTJ9-F1
#
_cell.length_a   1.000
_cell.length_b   1.000
_cell.length_c   1.000
_cell.angle_alpha   90.00
_cell.angle_beta   90.00
_cell.angle_gamma   90.00
#
_symmetry.space_group_name_H-M   'P 1'
#
loop_
_entity.id
_entity.type
_entity.pdbx_description
1 polymer ?
#
loop_
_entity_poly.entity_id
_entity_poly.type
_entity_poly.pdbx_seq_one_letter_code
_entity_poly.pdbx_strand_id
1 'polypeptide(L)' 'MTSNPRRAVFFVDGVEQKNSVVNIPEAIRFFVYVKRLNSSFKITRFERIPVSFARGTQGSKQWKWGKDWIQ' A
#
# COMPACT_ATOMS: atom_id res chain seq x y z
N MET A 1 -6.06 15.22 3.24
CA MET A 1 -5.36 15.11 1.94
C MET A 1 -6.18 14.19 1.05
N THR A 2 -6.80 14.75 0.02
CA THR A 2 -7.51 13.98 -1.02
C THR A 2 -6.54 13.81 -2.18
N SER A 3 -5.81 12.70 -2.22
CA SER A 3 -5.01 12.37 -3.40
C SER A 3 -5.94 11.96 -4.53
N ASN A 4 -5.73 12.52 -5.72
CA ASN A 4 -6.48 12.17 -6.94
C ASN A 4 -5.47 11.74 -8.01
N PRO A 5 -5.44 10.45 -8.40
CA PRO A 5 -6.23 9.35 -7.85
C PRO A 5 -5.81 8.97 -6.41
N ARG A 6 -6.75 8.43 -5.62
CA ARG A 6 -6.41 7.89 -4.29
C ARG A 6 -5.47 6.71 -4.45
N ARG A 7 -4.36 6.70 -3.71
CA ARG A 7 -3.28 5.74 -3.88
C ARG A 7 -2.83 5.14 -2.54
N ALA A 8 -2.57 3.83 -2.53
CA ALA A 8 -1.85 3.13 -1.48
C ALA A 8 -0.42 2.81 -1.96
N VAL A 9 0.57 3.17 -1.16
CA VAL A 9 1.99 2.94 -1.43
C VAL A 9 2.55 2.13 -0.26
N PHE A 10 3.40 1.15 -0.55
CA PHE A 10 3.98 0.28 0.48
C PHE A 10 5.43 0.67 0.75
N PHE A 11 5.83 0.49 2.00
CA PHE A 11 7.21 0.69 2.45
C PHE A 11 7.65 -0.54 3.22
N VAL A 12 8.89 -1.00 2.98
CA VAL A 12 9.56 -2.03 3.78
C VAL A 12 10.81 -1.36 4.34
N ASP A 13 10.93 -1.32 5.67
CA ASP A 13 12.04 -0.67 6.38
C ASP A 13 12.32 0.78 5.90
N GLY A 14 11.24 1.53 5.62
CA GLY A 14 11.30 2.91 5.14
C GLY A 14 11.57 3.07 3.64
N VAL A 15 11.79 1.98 2.90
CA VAL A 15 12.05 1.99 1.45
C VAL A 15 10.74 1.81 0.67
N GLU A 16 10.43 2.77 -0.21
CA GLU A 16 9.25 2.74 -1.08
C GLU A 16 9.29 1.57 -2.08
N GLN A 17 8.24 0.77 -2.10
CA GLN A 17 8.14 -0.43 -2.94
C GLN A 17 7.63 -0.09 -4.35
N LYS A 18 8.01 -0.90 -5.35
CA LYS A 18 7.63 -0.70 -6.76
C LYS A 18 6.12 -0.86 -7.01
N ASN A 19 5.46 -1.72 -6.25
CA ASN A 19 4.03 -1.95 -6.40
C ASN A 19 3.25 -0.89 -5.62
N SER A 20 2.23 -0.31 -6.25
CA SER A 20 1.28 0.58 -5.59
C SER A 20 -0.12 0.35 -6.15
N VAL A 21 -1.15 0.79 -5.42
CA VAL A 21 -2.55 0.59 -5.81
C VAL A 21 -3.21 1.95 -5.99
N VAL A 22 -3.86 2.18 -7.12
CA VAL A 22 -4.55 3.43 -7.44
C VAL A 22 -6.06 3.22 -7.57
N ASN A 23 -6.82 4.31 -7.44
CA ASN A 23 -8.29 4.34 -7.46
C ASN A 23 -8.92 3.55 -6.30
N ILE A 24 -8.29 3.57 -5.12
CA ILE A 24 -8.81 2.89 -3.93
C ILE A 24 -10.04 3.61 -3.36
N PRO A 25 -11.05 2.86 -2.88
CA PRO A 25 -12.27 3.42 -2.30
C PRO A 25 -11.99 4.13 -0.98
N GLU A 26 -12.85 5.09 -0.60
CA GLU A 26 -12.66 5.93 0.59
C GLU A 26 -12.37 5.11 1.85
N ALA A 27 -13.24 4.14 2.13
CA ALA A 27 -13.05 3.15 3.17
C ALA A 27 -12.09 2.06 2.71
N ILE A 28 -11.01 1.86 3.46
CA ILE A 28 -9.98 0.87 3.15
C ILE A 28 -10.10 -0.28 4.14
N ARG A 29 -10.11 -1.50 3.61
CA ARG A 29 -9.84 -2.74 4.36
C ARG A 29 -8.54 -3.31 3.81
N PHE A 30 -7.68 -3.80 4.67
CA PHE A 30 -6.46 -4.50 4.26
C PHE A 30 -6.47 -5.92 4.81
N PHE A 31 -5.82 -6.81 4.08
CA PHE A 31 -5.66 -8.20 4.42
C PHE A 31 -4.17 -8.49 4.55
N VAL A 32 -3.79 -9.27 5.57
CA VAL A 32 -2.41 -9.72 5.76
C VAL A 32 -2.37 -11.22 5.59
N TYR A 33 -1.58 -11.69 4.62
CA TYR A 33 -1.41 -13.10 4.36
C TYR A 33 -0.27 -13.68 5.23
N VAL A 34 -0.62 -14.49 6.22
CA VAL A 34 0.33 -15.15 7.13
C VAL A 34 0.23 -16.66 6.95
N LYS A 35 1.21 -17.28 6.28
CA LYS A 35 1.17 -18.72 5.91
C LYS A 35 2.23 -19.58 6.61
N ARG A 36 3.36 -18.99 7.01
CA ARG A 36 4.50 -19.77 7.51
C ARG A 36 4.29 -20.15 8.98
N LEU A 37 4.75 -21.34 9.37
CA LEU A 37 4.76 -21.75 10.78
C LEU A 37 5.52 -20.71 11.61
N ASN A 38 4.97 -20.35 12.77
CA ASN A 38 5.51 -19.33 13.68
C ASN A 38 5.63 -17.91 13.08
N SER A 39 4.97 -17.62 11.95
CA SER A 39 4.88 -16.25 11.45
C SER A 39 3.65 -15.54 12.04
N SER A 40 3.81 -14.24 12.31
CA SER A 40 2.73 -13.38 12.78
C SER A 40 2.93 -11.97 12.24
N PHE A 41 1.86 -11.18 12.27
CA PHE A 41 1.90 -9.77 11.93
C PHE A 41 1.25 -8.97 13.05
N LYS A 42 1.87 -7.86 13.44
CA LYS A 42 1.36 -6.98 14.49
C LYS A 42 1.22 -5.56 13.95
N ILE A 43 0.03 -5.00 14.08
CA ILE A 43 -0.20 -3.57 13.84
C ILE A 43 0.34 -2.82 15.05
N THR A 44 1.24 -1.87 14.82
CA THR A 44 1.84 -1.07 15.90
C THR A 44 1.09 0.23 16.15
N ARG A 45 0.58 0.88 15.09
CA ARG A 45 -0.18 2.12 15.17
C ARG A 45 -0.96 2.39 13.88
N PHE A 46 -1.99 3.22 14.01
CA PHE A 46 -2.62 3.91 12.89
C PHE A 46 -2.29 5.39 13.00
N GLU A 47 -1.66 5.93 11.97
CA GLU A 47 -1.20 7.32 11.97
C GLU A 47 -1.70 8.02 10.71
N ARG A 48 -2.27 9.22 10.91
CA ARG A 48 -2.64 10.10 9.81
C ARG A 48 -1.52 11.10 9.59
N ILE A 49 -0.71 10.85 8.58
CA ILE A 49 0.39 11.75 8.20
C ILE A 49 -0.18 12.89 7.33
N PRO A 50 0.14 14.17 7.61
CA PRO A 50 -0.39 15.31 6.86
C PRO A 50 0.16 15.39 5.42
N VAL A 51 1.38 14.90 5.21
CA VAL A 51 2.07 14.91 3.91
C VAL A 51 2.52 13.49 3.54
N SER A 52 2.27 13.09 2.30
CA SER A 52 2.74 11.80 1.79
C SER A 52 4.26 11.79 1.58
N PHE A 53 4.96 10.80 2.14
CA PHE A 53 6.39 10.56 1.88
C PHE A 53 6.66 9.82 0.55
N ALA A 54 5.61 9.31 -0.11
CA ALA A 54 5.77 8.60 -1.37
C ALA A 54 6.22 9.54 -2.50
N ARG A 55 7.36 9.23 -3.11
CA ARG A 55 7.99 9.98 -4.21
C ARG A 55 7.82 9.27 -5.56
N GLY A 56 7.51 7.97 -5.53
CA GLY A 56 7.54 7.09 -6.70
C GLY A 56 8.92 6.47 -6.89
N THR A 57 8.94 5.22 -7.33
CA THR A 57 10.17 4.44 -7.54
C THR A 57 10.32 4.12 -9.03
N GLN A 58 11.54 4.14 -9.56
CA GLN A 58 11.78 3.79 -10.97
C GLN A 58 11.32 2.35 -11.26
N GLY A 59 10.59 2.18 -12.37
CA GLY A 59 9.98 0.90 -12.72
C GLY A 59 8.81 0.51 -11.81
N SER A 60 8.18 1.49 -11.14
CA SER A 60 6.97 1.23 -10.35
C SER A 60 5.81 0.77 -11.23
N LYS A 61 5.03 -0.20 -10.74
CA LYS A 61 3.78 -0.66 -11.35
C LYS A 61 2.61 -0.21 -10.49
N GLN A 62 1.67 0.49 -11.11
CA GLN A 62 0.44 0.95 -10.47
C GLN A 62 -0.71 0.01 -10.83
N TRP A 63 -1.29 -0.61 -9.83
CA TRP A 63 -2.38 -1.54 -9.98
C TRP A 63 -3.72 -0.84 -9.75
N LYS A 64 -4.67 -1.05 -10.65
CA LYS A 64 -6.02 -0.49 -10.48
C LYS A 64 -6.80 -1.34 -9.49
N TRP A 65 -7.34 -0.71 -8.45
CA TRP A 65 -8.24 -1.37 -7.52
C TRP A 65 -9.43 -2.04 -8.24
N GLY A 66 -9.87 -3.19 -7.74
CA GLY A 66 -11.00 -3.93 -8.29
C GLY A 66 -10.73 -4.63 -9.63
N LYS A 67 -9.46 -4.78 -10.01
CA LYS A 67 -9.02 -5.57 -11.17
C LYS A 67 -8.18 -6.75 -10.72
N ASP A 68 -8.16 -7.79 -11.52
CA ASP A 68 -7.24 -8.90 -11.33
C ASP A 68 -5.83 -8.45 -11.66
N TRP A 69 -4.89 -8.77 -10.77
CA TRP A 69 -3.49 -8.38 -10.90
C TRP A 69 -2.67 -9.61 -11.23
N ILE A 70 -2.03 -9.58 -12.40
CA ILE A 70 -1.11 -10.62 -12.86
C ILE A 70 0.29 -10.04 -12.75
N GLN A 71 1.00 -10.46 -11.69
CA GLN A 71 2.35 -10.01 -11.37
C GLN A 71 3.39 -10.64 -12.28
#